data_AF-A0A167HC64-F1
#
_entry.id   AF-A0A167HC64-F1
#
_cell.length_a   1.000
_cell.length_b   1.000
_cell.length_c   1.000
_cell.angle_alpha   90.00
_cell.angle_beta   90.00
_cell.angle_gamma   90.00
#
_symmetry.space_group_name_H-M   'P 1'
#
loop_
_entity.id
_entity.type
_entity.pdbx_description
1 polymer ?
#
loop_
_entity_poly.entity_id
_entity_poly.type
_entity_poly.pdbx_seq_one_letter_code
_entity_poly.pdbx_strand_id
1 'polypeptide(L)'
;MFNLSFNEELLSIFVAFICIYLKKSPDTKDILAFIEEKCAEKEIVESFNAGLITKDELCSFLLDHIFTKFVLNEEYDDASVEDINSIKEKLAAVIF
;
A
#
# COMPACT_ATOMS: atom_id res chain seq x y z
N MET A 1 17.55 9.69 2.64
CA MET A 1 16.42 10.12 3.48
C MET A 1 15.20 9.52 2.84
N PHE A 2 14.61 8.50 3.46
CA PHE A 2 13.36 7.91 3.01
C PHE A 2 12.31 9.03 2.86
N ASN A 3 11.92 9.34 1.64
CA ASN A 3 10.89 10.31 1.34
C ASN A 3 10.03 9.70 0.24
N LEU A 4 9.00 8.98 0.68
CA LEU A 4 8.04 8.37 -0.22
C LEU A 4 7.21 9.51 -0.79
N SER A 5 7.48 9.87 -2.05
CA SER A 5 6.75 10.95 -2.71
C SER A 5 5.37 10.44 -3.06
N PHE A 6 4.38 10.87 -2.27
CA PHE A 6 2.97 10.52 -2.46
C PHE A 6 2.45 11.16 -3.73
N ASN A 7 2.55 10.41 -4.83
CA ASN A 7 2.10 10.84 -6.15
C ASN A 7 0.79 10.11 -6.55
N GLU A 8 0.14 10.63 -7.59
CA GLU A 8 -1.13 10.06 -8.10
C GLU A 8 -0.96 8.59 -8.54
N GLU A 9 0.25 8.20 -8.94
CA GLU A 9 0.56 6.83 -9.35
C GLU A 9 0.49 5.86 -8.16
N LEU A 10 1.12 6.19 -7.03
CA LEU A 10 1.06 5.39 -5.81
C LEU A 10 -0.39 5.22 -5.32
N LEU A 11 -1.15 6.31 -5.32
CA LEU A 11 -2.56 6.31 -4.96
C LEU A 11 -3.37 5.39 -5.88
N SER A 12 -3.12 5.44 -7.19
CA SER A 12 -3.79 4.59 -8.17
C SER A 12 -3.54 3.09 -7.94
N ILE A 13 -2.34 2.74 -7.45
CA ILE A 13 -1.98 1.35 -7.14
C ILE A 13 -2.77 0.86 -5.92
N PHE A 14 -2.87 1.66 -4.85
CA PHE A 14 -3.66 1.28 -3.68
C PHE A 14 -5.16 1.21 -3.98
N VAL A 15 -5.68 2.13 -4.80
CA VAL A 15 -7.06 2.08 -5.29
C VAL A 15 -7.29 0.80 -6.09
N ALA A 16 -6.40 0.47 -7.03
CA ALA A 16 -6.49 -0.76 -7.81
C ALA A 16 -6.46 -2.00 -6.92
N PHE A 17 -5.60 -2.03 -5.90
CA PHE A 17 -5.53 -3.12 -4.93
C PHE A 17 -6.88 -3.32 -4.21
N ILE A 18 -7.47 -2.26 -3.66
CA ILE A 18 -8.77 -2.35 -2.98
C ILE A 18 -9.88 -2.77 -3.96
N CYS A 19 -9.86 -2.25 -5.19
CA CYS A 19 -10.85 -2.58 -6.22
C CYS A 19 -10.82 -4.07 -6.62
N ILE A 20 -9.67 -4.75 -6.55
CA ILE A 20 -9.59 -6.18 -6.83
C ILE A 20 -10.51 -6.97 -5.87
N TYR A 21 -10.55 -6.59 -4.60
CA TYR A 21 -11.33 -7.24 -3.54
C TYR A 21 -12.79 -6.76 -3.49
N LEU A 22 -13.02 -5.45 -3.52
CA LEU A 22 -14.35 -4.89 -3.22
C LEU A 22 -15.20 -4.60 -4.46
N LYS A 23 -14.61 -4.69 -5.67
CA LYS A 23 -15.24 -4.32 -6.96
C LYS A 23 -15.87 -2.91 -6.97
N LYS A 24 -15.48 -2.04 -6.03
CA LYS A 24 -15.92 -0.65 -5.88
C LYS A 24 -14.72 0.26 -5.66
N SER A 25 -14.85 1.52 -6.09
CA SER A 25 -13.81 2.52 -5.84
C SER A 25 -13.90 3.01 -4.38
N PRO A 26 -12.81 2.91 -3.59
CA PRO A 26 -12.73 3.52 -2.26
C PRO A 26 -12.60 5.05 -2.34
N ASP A 27 -12.76 5.73 -1.19
CA ASP A 27 -12.43 7.15 -1.06
C ASP A 27 -10.91 7.32 -1.08
N THR A 28 -10.43 8.04 -2.09
CA THR A 28 -9.00 8.23 -2.33
C THR A 28 -8.35 9.15 -1.30
N LYS A 29 -9.11 10.04 -0.65
CA LYS A 29 -8.57 10.95 0.38
C LYS A 29 -8.20 10.21 1.64
N ASP A 30 -9.04 9.26 2.05
CA ASP A 30 -8.79 8.45 3.25
C ASP A 30 -7.58 7.53 3.05
N ILE A 31 -7.42 6.98 1.85
CA ILE A 31 -6.24 6.16 1.49
C ILE A 31 -4.96 6.97 1.60
N LEU A 32 -4.95 8.16 0.99
CA LEU A 32 -3.77 9.03 0.99
C LEU A 32 -3.36 9.39 2.42
N ALA A 33 -4.31 9.89 3.21
CA ALA A 33 -4.06 10.28 4.60
C ALA A 33 -3.53 9.09 5.44
N PHE A 34 -4.11 7.91 5.25
CA PHE A 34 -3.69 6.71 5.98
C PHE A 34 -2.26 6.27 5.63
N ILE A 35 -1.88 6.26 4.34
CA ILE A 35 -0.52 5.84 3.95
C ILE A 35 0.51 6.93 4.29
N GLU A 36 0.16 8.21 4.18
CA GLU A 36 1.00 9.32 4.65
C GLU A 36 1.32 9.18 6.14
N GLU A 37 0.30 8.90 6.97
CA GLU A 37 0.47 8.64 8.40
C GLU A 37 1.38 7.43 8.63
N LYS A 38 1.10 6.30 7.96
CA LYS A 38 1.87 5.05 8.12
C LYS A 38 3.34 5.18 7.72
N CYS A 39 3.64 5.86 6.63
CA CYS A 39 5.02 6.06 6.18
C CYS A 39 5.76 7.12 7.01
N ALA A 40 5.04 8.00 7.72
CA ALA A 40 5.61 8.94 8.66
C ALA A 40 5.86 8.34 10.05
N GLU A 41 5.36 7.12 10.32
CA GLU A 41 5.63 6.41 11.57
C GLU A 41 7.14 6.24 11.76
N LYS A 42 7.63 6.74 12.90
CA LYS A 42 9.06 6.83 13.22
C LYS A 42 9.76 5.47 13.08
N GLU A 43 9.11 4.39 13.51
CA GLU A 43 9.66 3.03 13.44
C GLU A 43 9.87 2.56 11.99
N ILE A 44 8.96 2.88 11.07
CA ILE A 44 9.07 2.54 9.66
C ILE A 44 10.21 3.32 9.02
N VAL A 45 10.26 4.64 9.27
CA VAL A 45 11.31 5.52 8.76
C VAL A 45 12.69 5.08 9.26
N GLU A 46 12.83 4.78 10.56
CA GLU A 46 14.09 4.33 11.16
C GLU A 46 14.49 2.95 10.65
N SER A 47 13.57 2.00 10.59
CA SER A 47 13.84 0.63 10.12
C SER A 47 14.30 0.62 8.67
N PHE A 48 13.65 1.42 7.81
CA PHE A 48 14.03 1.51 6.40
C PHE A 48 15.38 2.22 6.22
N ASN A 49 15.60 3.36 6.90
CA ASN A 49 16.88 4.08 6.81
C ASN A 49 18.04 3.27 7.40
N ALA A 50 17.78 2.40 8.39
CA ALA A 50 18.76 1.48 8.97
C ALA A 50 18.97 0.20 8.13
N GLY A 51 18.21 0.00 7.05
CA GLY A 51 18.27 -1.20 6.23
C GLY A 51 17.78 -2.47 6.93
N LEU A 52 16.99 -2.32 8.00
CA LEU A 52 16.39 -3.43 8.75
C LEU A 52 15.18 -4.03 8.04
N ILE A 53 14.52 -3.23 7.20
CA ILE A 53 13.49 -3.68 6.28
C ILE A 53 13.89 -3.37 4.86
N THR A 54 13.63 -4.33 3.99
CA THR A 54 13.76 -4.21 2.55
C THR A 54 12.57 -3.46 1.97
N LYS A 55 12.74 -3.05 0.72
CA LYS A 55 11.66 -2.45 -0.06
C LYS A 55 10.46 -3.36 -0.25
N ASP A 56 10.67 -4.65 -0.48
CA ASP A 56 9.57 -5.61 -0.66
C ASP A 56 8.80 -5.85 0.63
N GLU A 57 9.51 -5.85 1.78
CA GLU A 57 8.89 -5.89 3.10
C GLU A 57 8.06 -4.64 3.36
N LEU A 58 8.54 -3.45 2.98
CA LEU A 58 7.75 -2.21 3.05
C LEU A 58 6.51 -2.27 2.15
N CYS A 59 6.64 -2.75 0.91
CA CYS A 59 5.49 -2.91 0.00
C CYS A 59 4.43 -3.84 0.60
N SER A 60 4.87 -4.97 1.15
CA SER A 60 3.97 -5.95 1.79
C SER A 60 3.29 -5.34 3.02
N PHE A 61 4.05 -4.65 3.87
CA PHE A 61 3.53 -3.95 5.03
C PHE A 61 2.41 -2.97 4.67
N LEU A 62 2.62 -2.14 3.63
CA LEU A 62 1.63 -1.16 3.19
C LEU A 62 0.37 -1.82 2.64
N LEU A 63 0.51 -2.86 1.82
CA LEU A 63 -0.65 -3.59 1.26
C LEU A 63 -1.45 -4.29 2.35
N ASP A 64 -0.80 -4.91 3.35
CA ASP A 64 -1.47 -5.57 4.47
C ASP A 64 -2.25 -4.56 5.32
N HIS A 65 -1.69 -3.36 5.52
CA HIS A 65 -2.36 -2.28 6.25
C HIS A 65 -3.54 -1.70 5.46
N ILE A 66 -3.40 -1.51 4.15
CA ILE A 66 -4.51 -1.13 3.28
C ILE A 66 -5.62 -2.18 3.33
N PHE A 67 -5.28 -3.47 3.20
CA PHE A 67 -6.25 -4.55 3.26
C PHE A 67 -7.01 -4.53 4.58
N THR A 68 -6.28 -4.48 5.69
CA THR A 68 -6.87 -4.47 7.04
C THR A 68 -7.78 -3.26 7.25
N LYS A 69 -7.38 -2.08 6.76
CA LYS A 69 -8.11 -0.83 6.98
C LYS A 69 -9.33 -0.69 6.07
N PHE A 70 -9.20 -1.04 4.80
CA PHE A 70 -10.19 -0.71 3.77
C PHE A 70 -10.97 -1.92 3.25
N VAL A 71 -10.49 -3.14 3.44
CA VAL A 71 -11.08 -4.36 2.84
C VAL A 71 -11.61 -5.32 3.91
N LEU A 72 -10.83 -5.61 4.96
CA LEU A 72 -11.11 -6.69 5.91
C LEU A 72 -12.48 -6.59 6.62
N ASN A 73 -12.98 -5.38 6.83
CA ASN A 73 -14.25 -5.13 7.52
C ASN A 73 -15.45 -5.01 6.56
N GLU A 74 -15.22 -5.21 5.27
CA GLU A 74 -16.23 -5.17 4.21
C GLU A 74 -16.52 -6.59 3.70
N GLU A 75 -17.59 -6.74 2.91
CA GLU A 75 -17.77 -7.95 2.10
C GLU A 75 -16.81 -7.88 0.90
N TYR A 76 -15.94 -8.88 0.75
CA TYR A 76 -14.91 -8.91 -0.30
C TYR A 76 -14.82 -10.28 -0.99
N ASP A 77 -14.42 -10.25 -2.26
CA ASP A 77 -14.06 -11.44 -3.03
C ASP A 77 -12.57 -11.73 -2.89
N ASP A 78 -12.19 -13.01 -3.00
CA ASP A 78 -10.77 -13.38 -3.07
C ASP A 78 -10.11 -12.79 -4.32
N ALA A 79 -8.95 -12.17 -4.12
CA ALA A 79 -8.09 -11.71 -5.19
C ALA A 79 -7.26 -12.87 -5.75
N SER A 80 -7.02 -12.88 -7.07
CA SER A 80 -6.12 -13.87 -7.64
C SER A 80 -4.67 -13.59 -7.23
N VAL A 81 -3.85 -14.65 -7.12
CA VAL A 81 -2.42 -14.51 -6.83
C VAL A 81 -1.71 -13.68 -7.91
N GLU A 82 -2.11 -13.81 -9.17
CA GLU A 82 -1.57 -13.03 -10.28
C GLU A 82 -1.87 -11.53 -10.14
N ASP A 83 -3.10 -11.17 -9.76
CA ASP A 83 -3.49 -9.77 -9.53
C ASP A 83 -2.69 -9.16 -8.38
N ILE A 84 -2.56 -9.89 -7.26
CA ILE A 84 -1.78 -9.44 -6.10
C ILE A 84 -0.31 -9.24 -6.47
N ASN A 85 0.28 -10.18 -7.21
CA ASN A 85 1.68 -10.07 -7.64
C ASN A 85 1.88 -8.87 -8.58
N SER A 86 0.97 -8.66 -9.54
CA SER A 86 0.99 -7.49 -10.43
C SER A 86 0.94 -6.16 -9.66
N ILE A 87 0.11 -6.08 -8.60
CA ILE A 87 0.07 -4.91 -7.70
C ILE A 87 1.40 -4.74 -6.97
N LYS A 88 1.96 -5.82 -6.41
CA LYS A 88 3.24 -5.78 -5.67
C LYS A 88 4.38 -5.30 -6.57
N GLU A 89 4.46 -5.80 -7.79
CA GLU A 89 5.47 -5.38 -8.78
C GLU A 89 5.32 -3.89 -9.13
N LYS A 90 4.09 -3.41 -9.35
CA LYS A 90 3.83 -1.98 -9.61
C LYS A 90 4.19 -1.11 -8.41
N LEU A 91 3.83 -1.53 -7.20
CA LEU A 91 4.14 -0.79 -5.98
C LEU A 91 5.66 -0.71 -5.77
N ALA A 92 6.35 -1.83 -5.96
CA ALA A 92 7.80 -1.87 -5.95
C ALA A 92 8.40 -1.02 -7.09
N ALA A 93 7.77 -0.84 -8.24
CA ALA A 93 8.31 0.06 -9.27
C ALA A 93 8.21 1.55 -8.88
N VAL A 94 7.31 1.93 -7.96
CA VAL A 94 7.06 3.33 -7.59
C VAL A 94 7.75 3.75 -6.29
N ILE A 95 7.86 2.85 -5.30
CA ILE A 95 8.48 3.18 -4.02
C ILE A 95 10.01 3.30 -4.17
N PHE A 96 10.56 4.52 -4.19
CA PHE A 96 12.01 4.79 -4.22
C PHE A 96 12.38 6.09 -3.52
#